data_AF-E6TPQ9-F1
#
_entry.id   AF-E6TPQ9-F1
#
_cell.length_a   1.000
_cell.length_b   1.000
_cell.length_c   1.000
_cell.angle_alpha   90.00
_cell.angle_beta   90.00
_cell.angle_gamma   90.00
#
_symmetry.space_group_name_H-M   'P 1'
#
loop_
_entity.id
_entity.type
_entity.pdbx_description
1 polymer ?
#
loop_
_entity_poly.entity_id
_entity_poly.type
_entity_poly.pdbx_seq_one_letter_code
_entity_poly.pdbx_strand_id
1 'polypeptide(L)'
;MYQLSIDHQGRSVTTTDHPDRDDAHRSLINYVIGADYYLRPLPTHPDTTRYELLALAEPDSRATRPHHTGHATIAPAGHEASETATYHAAVAAQRWITDHHDTWHHGSDTDPGARYPLAVLTAARAEGHCWFTAGTLWREAAQLAGVELPTAPDQHVLETLRHHALSQAGTHPSPAELAAAVHAALPTATTTDQASALTWWYALLIWGATAS
;
A
#
# COMPACT_ATOMS: atom_id res chain seq x y z
N MET A 1 -1.41 7.15 -12.22
CA MET A 1 -1.38 5.78 -12.79
C MET A 1 -2.76 5.17 -12.64
N TYR A 2 -3.30 4.61 -13.73
CA TYR A 2 -4.61 4.01 -13.81
C TYR A 2 -4.48 2.53 -14.16
N GLN A 3 -5.43 1.75 -13.68
CA GLN A 3 -5.57 0.35 -14.07
C GLN A 3 -6.81 0.17 -14.94
N LEU A 4 -6.64 -0.62 -15.99
CA LEU A 4 -7.71 -1.11 -16.84
C LEU A 4 -7.91 -2.59 -16.55
N SER A 5 -9.08 -2.94 -16.04
CA SER A 5 -9.49 -4.34 -15.85
C SER A 5 -10.59 -4.66 -16.86
N ILE A 6 -10.39 -5.71 -17.65
CA ILE A 6 -11.35 -6.23 -18.62
C ILE A 6 -11.72 -7.65 -18.20
N ASP A 7 -12.98 -7.84 -17.82
CA ASP A 7 -13.55 -9.15 -17.52
C ASP A 7 -14.41 -9.60 -18.70
N HIS A 8 -13.99 -10.67 -19.36
CA HIS A 8 -14.66 -11.24 -20.51
C HIS A 8 -14.74 -12.76 -20.41
N GLN A 9 -15.96 -13.31 -20.40
CA GLN A 9 -16.24 -14.77 -20.39
C GLN A 9 -15.42 -15.56 -19.35
N GLY A 10 -15.24 -15.01 -18.15
CA GLY A 10 -14.52 -15.66 -17.06
C GLY A 10 -12.99 -15.53 -17.13
N ARG A 11 -12.46 -14.75 -18.08
CA ARG A 11 -11.07 -14.31 -18.11
C ARG A 11 -11.01 -12.83 -17.77
N SER A 12 -10.35 -12.52 -16.66
CA SER A 12 -10.06 -11.16 -16.26
C SER A 12 -8.60 -10.83 -16.59
N VAL A 13 -8.39 -9.77 -17.36
CA VAL A 13 -7.07 -9.20 -17.64
C VAL A 13 -7.01 -7.83 -17.00
N THR A 14 -5.99 -7.59 -16.19
CA THR A 14 -5.74 -6.28 -15.58
C THR A 14 -4.39 -5.76 -16.02
N THR A 15 -4.40 -4.53 -16.52
CA THR A 15 -3.23 -3.81 -17.01
C THR A 15 -3.10 -2.52 -16.20
N THR A 16 -1.93 -2.30 -15.62
CA THR A 16 -1.68 -1.22 -14.63
C THR A 16 -0.73 -0.13 -15.13
N ASP A 17 -0.28 -0.19 -16.39
CA ASP A 17 0.78 0.66 -16.95
C ASP A 17 0.31 2.01 -17.50
N HIS A 18 -0.95 2.39 -17.27
CA HIS A 18 -1.51 3.62 -17.83
C HIS A 18 -1.13 4.84 -16.98
N PRO A 19 -0.48 5.89 -17.55
CA PRO A 19 -0.10 7.08 -16.80
C PRO A 19 -1.32 7.86 -16.29
N ASP A 20 -2.36 7.97 -17.12
CA ASP A 20 -3.60 8.71 -16.85
C ASP A 20 -4.86 7.92 -17.29
N ARG A 21 -6.03 8.48 -16.97
CA ARG A 21 -7.34 7.89 -17.27
C ARG A 21 -7.60 7.79 -18.78
N ASP A 22 -7.14 8.78 -19.53
CA ASP A 22 -7.39 8.87 -20.97
C ASP A 22 -6.57 7.83 -21.74
N ASP A 23 -5.38 7.50 -21.26
CA ASP A 23 -4.55 6.42 -21.80
C ASP A 23 -5.15 5.04 -21.52
N ALA A 24 -5.65 4.81 -20.30
CA ALA A 24 -6.41 3.61 -19.97
C ALA A 24 -7.68 3.51 -20.85
N HIS A 25 -8.36 4.63 -21.09
CA HIS A 25 -9.52 4.67 -21.96
C HIS A 25 -9.17 4.39 -23.42
N ARG A 26 -8.06 4.96 -23.94
CA ARG A 26 -7.57 4.70 -25.29
C ARG A 26 -7.23 3.22 -25.49
N SER A 27 -6.60 2.61 -24.48
CA SER A 27 -6.29 1.18 -24.49
C SER A 27 -7.56 0.31 -24.48
N LEU A 28 -8.57 0.70 -23.70
CA LEU A 28 -9.89 0.06 -23.74
C LEU A 28 -10.54 0.16 -25.13
N ILE A 29 -10.51 1.34 -25.76
CA ILE A 29 -11.07 1.55 -27.10
C ILE A 29 -10.35 0.66 -28.13
N ASN A 30 -9.02 0.57 -28.07
CA ASN A 30 -8.24 -0.30 -28.97
C ASN A 30 -8.62 -1.77 -28.81
N TYR A 31 -8.81 -2.24 -27.56
CA TYR A 31 -9.27 -3.60 -27.29
C TYR A 31 -10.66 -3.87 -27.89
N VAL A 32 -11.60 -2.95 -27.65
CA VAL A 32 -12.99 -3.06 -28.08
C VAL A 32 -13.12 -3.04 -29.61
N ILE A 33 -12.33 -2.22 -30.30
CA ILE A 33 -12.27 -2.20 -31.77
C ILE A 33 -11.70 -3.51 -32.30
N GLY A 34 -10.61 -4.01 -31.70
CA GLY A 34 -9.99 -5.27 -32.11
C GLY A 34 -10.88 -6.49 -31.91
N ALA A 35 -11.77 -6.44 -30.93
CA ALA A 35 -12.68 -7.54 -30.57
C ALA A 35 -14.14 -7.33 -31.02
N ASP A 36 -14.44 -6.27 -31.78
CA ASP A 36 -15.77 -5.88 -32.27
C ASP A 36 -16.86 -5.81 -31.18
N TYR A 37 -16.52 -5.16 -30.06
CA TYR A 37 -17.46 -4.89 -28.97
C TYR A 37 -18.00 -3.46 -29.00
N TYR A 38 -19.08 -3.24 -28.26
CA TYR A 38 -19.66 -1.93 -28.00
C TYR A 38 -19.64 -1.64 -26.50
N LEU A 39 -19.35 -0.39 -26.15
CA LEU A 39 -19.29 0.08 -24.77
C LEU A 39 -20.61 0.73 -24.37
N ARG A 40 -21.21 0.27 -23.27
CA ARG A 40 -22.26 1.01 -22.57
C ARG A 40 -21.73 1.52 -21.23
N PRO A 41 -21.67 2.85 -21.00
CA PRO A 41 -21.25 3.38 -19.71
C PRO A 41 -22.27 3.02 -18.63
N LEU A 42 -21.78 2.60 -17.46
CA LEU A 42 -22.59 2.32 -16.29
C LEU A 42 -22.50 3.47 -15.27
N PRO A 43 -23.50 3.60 -14.38
CA PRO A 43 -23.41 4.51 -13.24
C PRO A 43 -22.16 4.22 -12.42
N THR A 44 -21.42 5.27 -12.10
CA THR A 44 -20.04 5.18 -11.64
C THR A 44 -19.75 6.17 -10.53
N HIS A 45 -18.71 5.87 -9.73
CA HIS A 45 -18.13 6.81 -8.78
C HIS A 45 -17.24 7.83 -9.53
N PRO A 46 -16.96 9.01 -8.95
CA PRO A 46 -16.20 10.06 -9.63
C PRO A 46 -14.83 9.61 -10.16
N ASP A 47 -14.17 8.68 -9.45
CA ASP A 47 -12.82 8.23 -9.78
C ASP A 47 -12.77 6.92 -10.57
N THR A 48 -13.87 6.17 -10.66
CA THR A 48 -13.93 4.85 -11.29
C THR A 48 -14.91 4.86 -12.44
N THR A 49 -14.47 4.53 -13.64
CA THR A 49 -15.35 4.37 -14.81
C THR A 49 -15.59 2.90 -15.08
N ARG A 50 -16.85 2.51 -15.24
CA ARG A 50 -17.26 1.15 -15.53
C ARG A 50 -18.05 1.15 -16.82
N TYR A 51 -17.71 0.22 -17.68
CA TYR A 51 -18.37 -0.03 -18.94
C TYR A 51 -18.86 -1.47 -18.99
N GLU A 52 -19.98 -1.64 -19.66
CA GLU A 52 -20.50 -2.92 -20.06
C GLU A 52 -20.04 -3.19 -21.51
N LEU A 53 -19.52 -4.39 -21.75
CA LEU A 53 -19.14 -4.86 -23.08
C LEU A 53 -20.33 -5.57 -23.71
N LEU A 54 -20.72 -5.13 -24.90
CA LEU A 54 -21.83 -5.68 -25.66
C LEU A 54 -21.30 -6.22 -26.99
N ALA A 55 -21.66 -7.45 -27.35
CA ALA A 55 -21.46 -7.96 -28.70
C ALA A 55 -22.76 -7.83 -29.49
N LEU A 56 -22.62 -7.40 -30.76
CA LEU A 56 -23.72 -7.52 -31.71
C LEU A 56 -23.90 -8.99 -32.07
N ALA A 57 -25.14 -9.38 -32.32
CA ALA A 57 -25.39 -10.71 -32.82
C ALA A 57 -24.83 -10.84 -34.23
N GLU A 58 -24.09 -11.92 -34.48
CA GLU A 58 -23.68 -12.29 -35.83
C GLU A 58 -24.92 -12.48 -36.72
N PRO A 59 -24.82 -12.17 -38.03
CA PRO A 59 -25.95 -12.24 -38.95
C PRO A 59 -26.62 -13.63 -39.00
N ASP A 60 -25.89 -14.69 -38.67
CA ASP A 60 -26.39 -16.09 -38.63
C ASP A 60 -26.86 -16.55 -37.24
N SER A 61 -26.78 -15.69 -36.23
CA SER A 61 -27.15 -16.03 -34.85
C SER A 61 -28.64 -15.74 -34.58
N ARG A 62 -29.33 -16.66 -33.90
CA ARG A 62 -30.74 -16.49 -33.49
C ARG A 62 -30.97 -15.34 -32.50
N ALA A 63 -29.90 -14.78 -31.94
CA ALA A 63 -29.98 -13.64 -31.04
C ALA A 63 -30.33 -12.37 -31.84
N THR A 64 -31.50 -11.80 -31.65
CA THR A 64 -31.91 -10.57 -32.37
C THR A 64 -31.47 -9.29 -31.66
N ARG A 65 -30.76 -9.40 -30.52
CA ARG A 65 -30.41 -8.27 -29.64
C ARG A 65 -28.93 -8.31 -29.27
N PRO A 66 -28.30 -7.13 -29.08
CA PRO A 66 -26.99 -7.05 -28.45
C PRO A 66 -27.01 -7.80 -27.12
N HIS A 67 -25.98 -8.59 -26.86
CA HIS A 67 -25.88 -9.36 -25.63
C HIS A 67 -24.64 -8.96 -24.84
N HIS A 68 -24.78 -9.05 -23.53
CA HIS A 68 -23.71 -8.82 -22.57
C HIS A 68 -22.60 -9.86 -22.74
N THR A 69 -21.35 -9.40 -22.87
CA THR A 69 -20.18 -10.27 -22.98
C THR A 69 -19.15 -10.05 -21.88
N GLY A 70 -19.26 -8.96 -21.12
CA GLY A 70 -18.27 -8.64 -20.10
C GLY A 70 -18.40 -7.23 -19.53
N HIS A 71 -17.41 -6.84 -18.73
CA HIS A 71 -17.30 -5.50 -18.18
C HIS A 71 -15.86 -5.01 -18.29
N ALA A 72 -15.70 -3.71 -18.51
CA ALA A 72 -14.42 -3.04 -18.37
C ALA A 72 -14.49 -2.02 -17.24
N THR A 73 -13.44 -1.94 -16.44
CA THR A 73 -13.32 -0.98 -15.35
C THR A 73 -12.01 -0.24 -15.51
N ILE A 74 -12.09 1.09 -15.53
CA ILE A 74 -10.96 2.01 -15.42
C ILE A 74 -11.03 2.60 -14.03
N ALA A 75 -10.07 2.24 -13.19
CA ALA A 75 -9.92 2.82 -11.87
C ALA A 75 -8.54 3.44 -11.75
N PRO A 76 -8.30 4.38 -10.82
CA PRO A 76 -6.94 4.67 -10.41
C PRO A 76 -6.30 3.32 -10.05
N ALA A 77 -5.04 3.10 -10.45
CA ALA A 77 -4.33 1.92 -9.97
C ALA A 77 -4.42 1.98 -8.44
N GLY A 78 -5.16 1.03 -7.86
CA GLY A 78 -5.48 1.06 -6.44
C GLY A 78 -4.18 1.17 -5.68
N HIS A 79 -3.96 2.31 -5.04
CA HIS A 79 -2.98 2.39 -3.98
C HIS A 79 -3.59 1.77 -2.71
N GLU A 80 -4.70 1.03 -2.77
CA GLU A 80 -5.21 0.31 -1.60
C GLU A 80 -4.07 -0.49 -1.00
N ALA A 81 -3.86 -0.29 0.29
CA ALA A 81 -2.73 -0.84 1.03
C ALA A 81 -2.56 -2.33 0.73
N SER A 82 -1.51 -2.67 -0.03
CA SER A 82 -1.23 -4.06 -0.34
C SER A 82 -0.72 -4.79 0.91
N GLU A 83 -1.42 -5.84 1.34
CA GLU A 83 -0.96 -6.74 2.42
C GLU A 83 0.43 -7.32 2.13
N THR A 84 0.74 -7.58 0.86
CA THR A 84 2.06 -8.06 0.44
C THR A 84 3.13 -6.99 0.61
N ALA A 85 2.82 -5.73 0.30
CA ALA A 85 3.76 -4.62 0.48
C ALA A 85 4.01 -4.32 1.97
N THR A 86 2.98 -4.40 2.82
CA THR A 86 3.16 -4.26 4.28
C THR A 86 3.97 -5.41 4.85
N TYR A 87 3.75 -6.65 4.39
CA TYR A 87 4.59 -7.80 4.76
C TYR A 87 6.07 -7.58 4.42
N HIS A 88 6.38 -7.19 3.18
CA HIS A 88 7.76 -6.92 2.79
C HIS A 88 8.38 -5.74 3.55
N ALA A 89 7.59 -4.70 3.84
CA ALA A 89 8.03 -3.59 4.70
C ALA A 89 8.35 -4.06 6.12
N ALA A 90 7.53 -4.94 6.72
CA ALA A 90 7.80 -5.52 8.03
C ALA A 90 9.09 -6.35 8.04
N VAL A 91 9.31 -7.18 7.02
CA VAL A 91 10.56 -7.96 6.87
C VAL A 91 11.76 -7.03 6.76
N ALA A 92 11.67 -5.99 5.93
CA ALA A 92 12.75 -5.03 5.73
C ALA A 92 13.07 -4.25 7.03
N ALA A 93 12.02 -3.82 7.75
CA ALA A 93 12.17 -3.11 9.02
C ALA A 93 12.84 -3.98 10.08
N GLN A 94 12.37 -5.21 10.27
CA GLN A 94 12.97 -6.13 11.25
C GLN A 94 14.42 -6.47 10.91
N ARG A 95 14.73 -6.69 9.63
CA ARG A 95 16.10 -6.93 9.18
C ARG A 95 16.97 -5.72 9.46
N TRP A 96 16.54 -4.51 9.09
CA TRP A 96 17.30 -3.29 9.33
C TRP A 96 17.54 -3.06 10.82
N ILE A 97 16.53 -3.25 11.67
CA ILE A 97 16.67 -3.14 13.13
C ILE A 97 17.70 -4.15 13.65
N THR A 98 17.63 -5.40 13.17
CA THR A 98 18.58 -6.47 13.57
C THR A 98 20.00 -6.13 13.15
N ASP A 99 20.20 -5.69 11.91
CA ASP A 99 21.51 -5.33 11.35
C ASP A 99 22.18 -4.17 12.11
N HIS A 100 21.39 -3.30 12.74
CA HIS A 100 21.88 -2.11 13.45
C HIS A 100 21.75 -2.21 14.99
N HIS A 101 21.29 -3.34 15.52
CA HIS A 101 21.08 -3.52 16.96
C HIS A 101 22.38 -3.39 17.76
N ASP A 102 23.43 -4.09 17.33
CA ASP A 102 24.74 -4.04 17.99
C ASP A 102 25.40 -2.67 17.85
N THR A 103 25.16 -1.99 16.72
CA THR A 103 25.63 -0.62 16.49
C THR A 103 24.99 0.33 17.51
N TRP A 104 23.73 0.13 17.86
CA TRP A 104 23.06 0.96 18.86
C TRP A 104 23.58 0.71 20.28
N HIS A 105 23.92 -0.53 20.63
CA HIS A 105 24.43 -0.87 21.96
C HIS A 105 25.91 -0.52 22.17
N HIS A 106 26.73 -0.62 21.13
CA HIS A 106 28.19 -0.58 21.25
C HIS A 106 28.89 0.40 20.31
N GLY A 107 28.16 0.96 19.35
CA GLY A 107 28.71 1.89 18.38
C GLY A 107 29.05 3.25 18.98
N SER A 108 30.00 3.93 18.35
CA SER A 108 30.37 5.31 18.63
C SER A 108 29.87 6.23 17.52
N ASP A 109 29.53 7.47 17.87
CA ASP A 109 29.26 8.54 16.89
C ASP A 109 30.44 8.86 15.97
N THR A 110 31.62 8.32 16.27
CA THR A 110 32.83 8.43 15.45
C THR A 110 33.01 7.28 14.46
N ASP A 111 32.21 6.21 14.59
CA ASP A 111 32.28 5.07 13.68
C ASP A 111 31.66 5.43 12.31
N PRO A 112 32.33 5.09 11.19
CA PRO A 112 31.79 5.34 9.86
C PRO A 112 30.43 4.66 9.67
N GLY A 113 29.41 5.45 9.34
CA GLY A 113 28.06 4.95 9.08
C GLY A 113 27.18 4.71 10.32
N ALA A 114 27.72 4.80 11.54
CA ALA A 114 26.95 4.50 12.76
C ALA A 114 25.99 5.61 13.18
N ARG A 115 26.30 6.88 12.84
CA ARG A 115 25.52 8.05 13.27
C ARG A 115 24.05 7.99 12.91
N TYR A 116 23.72 7.58 11.68
CA TYR A 116 22.34 7.59 11.21
C TYR A 116 21.49 6.50 11.90
N PRO A 117 21.92 5.22 11.93
CA PRO A 117 21.22 4.19 12.70
C PRO A 117 21.11 4.52 14.19
N LEU A 118 22.18 5.06 14.81
CA LEU A 118 22.16 5.50 16.21
C LEU A 118 21.07 6.55 16.46
N ALA A 119 20.98 7.56 15.59
CA ALA A 119 19.98 8.62 15.72
C ALA A 119 18.55 8.08 15.58
N VAL A 120 18.28 7.26 14.56
CA VAL A 120 16.95 6.68 14.31
C VAL A 120 16.52 5.77 15.46
N LEU A 121 17.39 4.85 15.90
CA LEU A 121 17.08 3.92 16.99
C LEU A 121 16.95 4.65 18.34
N THR A 122 17.75 5.68 18.60
CA THR A 122 17.60 6.51 19.81
C THR A 122 16.27 7.25 19.82
N ALA A 123 15.86 7.82 18.69
CA ALA A 123 14.54 8.43 18.56
C ALA A 123 13.42 7.38 18.72
N ALA A 124 13.59 6.18 18.16
CA ALA A 124 12.59 5.10 18.21
C ALA A 124 12.35 4.65 19.66
N ARG A 125 13.43 4.55 20.44
CA ARG A 125 13.36 4.33 21.87
C ARG A 125 12.61 5.45 22.60
N ALA A 126 12.94 6.71 22.32
CA ALA A 126 12.27 7.84 22.96
C ALA A 126 10.77 7.89 22.65
N GLU A 127 10.37 7.63 21.39
CA GLU A 127 8.95 7.57 21.02
C GLU A 127 8.25 6.33 21.60
N GLY A 128 8.92 5.18 21.65
CA GLY A 128 8.44 3.95 22.28
C GLY A 128 8.23 4.08 23.79
N HIS A 129 9.01 4.92 24.47
CA HIS A 129 8.77 5.30 25.87
C HIS A 129 7.78 6.45 26.06
N CYS A 130 7.09 6.88 24.99
CA CYS A 130 6.14 7.98 25.00
C CYS A 130 6.74 9.33 25.44
N TRP A 131 8.06 9.55 25.26
CA TRP A 131 8.68 10.86 25.50
C TRP A 131 8.36 11.87 24.39
N PHE A 132 7.93 11.37 23.23
CA PHE A 132 7.47 12.17 22.10
C PHE A 132 6.01 11.89 21.74
N THR A 133 5.41 12.80 20.99
CA THR A 133 4.10 12.62 20.35
C THR A 133 4.18 11.51 19.29
N ALA A 134 3.12 10.70 19.16
CA ALA A 134 3.06 9.66 18.14
C ALA A 134 3.22 10.28 16.74
N GLY A 135 4.09 9.68 15.92
CA GLY A 135 4.40 10.13 14.56
C GLY A 135 5.62 11.04 14.46
N THR A 136 6.39 11.23 15.54
CA THR A 136 7.61 12.06 15.49
C THR A 136 8.64 11.47 14.53
N LEU A 137 8.76 10.15 14.49
CA LEU A 137 9.60 9.38 13.55
C LEU A 137 8.93 9.06 12.21
N TRP A 138 7.76 9.61 11.94
CA TRP A 138 7.01 9.25 10.74
C TRP A 138 7.83 9.46 9.46
N ARG A 139 8.53 10.60 9.36
CA ARG A 139 9.27 10.96 8.16
C ARG A 139 10.47 10.03 7.95
N GLU A 140 11.19 9.71 9.00
CA GLU A 140 12.33 8.80 8.99
C GLU A 140 11.88 7.36 8.65
N ALA A 141 10.78 6.90 9.23
CA ALA A 141 10.20 5.61 8.91
C ALA A 141 9.78 5.51 7.44
N ALA A 142 9.18 6.57 6.89
CA ALA A 142 8.84 6.61 5.48
C ALA A 142 10.07 6.64 4.56
N GLN A 143 11.12 7.38 4.93
CA GLN A 143 12.38 7.36 4.19
C GLN A 143 13.01 5.96 4.18
N LEU A 144 12.99 5.24 5.31
CA LEU A 144 13.45 3.85 5.38
C LEU A 144 12.57 2.90 4.56
N ALA A 145 11.28 3.21 4.44
CA ALA A 145 10.36 2.49 3.55
C ALA A 145 10.55 2.83 2.06
N GLY A 146 11.42 3.78 1.71
CA GLY A 146 11.63 4.24 0.33
C GLY A 146 10.53 5.18 -0.17
N VAL A 147 9.74 5.77 0.72
CA VAL A 147 8.61 6.65 0.39
C VAL A 147 9.06 8.12 0.46
N GLU A 148 9.04 8.80 -0.67
CA GLU A 148 9.38 10.22 -0.75
C GLU A 148 8.20 11.10 -0.34
N LEU A 149 8.42 12.03 0.60
CA LEU A 149 7.46 13.06 1.03
C LEU A 149 6.06 12.50 1.41
N PRO A 150 5.98 11.56 2.36
CA PRO A 150 4.69 11.00 2.76
C PRO A 150 3.76 12.08 3.36
N THR A 151 2.49 12.06 2.98
CA THR A 151 1.46 12.78 3.73
C THR A 151 1.38 12.19 5.15
N ALA A 152 1.34 13.06 6.16
CA ALA A 152 1.22 12.62 7.54
C ALA A 152 -0.11 11.85 7.74
N PRO A 153 -0.11 10.65 8.36
CA PRO A 153 -1.31 9.94 8.73
C PRO A 153 -2.12 10.75 9.75
N ASP A 154 -3.41 10.40 9.88
CA ASP A 154 -4.24 10.95 10.94
C ASP A 154 -3.64 10.61 12.32
N GLN A 155 -3.59 11.59 13.21
CA GLN A 155 -3.08 11.42 14.57
C GLN A 155 -3.81 10.30 15.32
N HIS A 156 -5.10 10.10 15.07
CA HIS A 156 -5.87 9.02 15.70
C HIS A 156 -5.37 7.63 15.28
N VAL A 157 -4.97 7.47 14.01
CA VAL A 157 -4.40 6.22 13.50
C VAL A 157 -3.04 5.95 14.16
N LEU A 158 -2.19 6.98 14.24
CA LEU A 158 -0.90 6.90 14.91
C LEU A 158 -1.04 6.52 16.39
N GLU A 159 -1.93 7.17 17.12
CA GLU A 159 -2.16 6.86 18.54
C GLU A 159 -2.71 5.44 18.75
N THR A 160 -3.63 4.99 17.89
CA THR A 160 -4.19 3.64 17.94
C THR A 160 -3.10 2.59 17.70
N LEU A 161 -2.30 2.78 16.65
CA LEU A 161 -1.19 1.89 16.34
C LEU A 161 -0.11 1.93 17.43
N ARG A 162 0.18 3.08 18.02
CA ARG A 162 1.11 3.18 19.15
C ARG A 162 0.61 2.39 20.35
N HIS A 163 -0.65 2.54 20.72
CA HIS A 163 -1.23 1.79 21.83
C HIS A 163 -1.13 0.27 21.59
N HIS A 164 -1.44 -0.16 20.37
CA HIS A 164 -1.31 -1.56 19.97
C HIS A 164 0.16 -2.03 20.00
N ALA A 165 1.10 -1.25 19.47
CA ALA A 165 2.54 -1.55 19.48
C ALA A 165 3.05 -1.79 20.91
N LEU A 166 2.68 -0.92 21.84
CA LEU A 166 3.08 -1.02 23.24
C LEU A 166 2.49 -2.26 23.93
N SER A 167 1.26 -2.64 23.60
CA SER A 167 0.66 -3.89 24.10
C SER A 167 1.34 -5.15 23.55
N GLN A 168 1.99 -5.05 22.39
CA GLN A 168 2.75 -6.13 21.74
C GLN A 168 4.24 -6.07 22.08
N ALA A 169 4.69 -5.07 22.86
CA ALA A 169 6.09 -4.97 23.24
C ALA A 169 6.51 -6.20 24.07
N GLY A 170 7.57 -6.87 23.64
CA GLY A 170 8.12 -8.07 24.28
C GLY A 170 7.57 -9.41 23.75
N THR A 171 6.60 -9.41 22.82
CA THR A 171 6.10 -10.65 22.19
C THR A 171 6.86 -11.05 20.93
N HIS A 172 7.76 -10.18 20.42
CA HIS A 172 8.53 -10.37 19.19
C HIS A 172 7.67 -10.84 18.01
N PRO A 173 6.68 -10.03 17.57
CA PRO A 173 5.75 -10.42 16.51
C PRO A 173 6.48 -10.73 15.20
N SER A 174 5.99 -11.73 14.48
CA SER A 174 6.45 -12.07 13.14
C SER A 174 6.11 -10.95 12.13
N PRO A 175 6.80 -10.88 10.97
CA PRO A 175 6.47 -9.90 9.93
C PRO A 175 5.00 -9.94 9.49
N ALA A 176 4.40 -11.14 9.46
CA ALA A 176 3.00 -11.33 9.10
C ALA A 176 2.05 -10.72 10.15
N GLU A 177 2.35 -10.91 11.44
CA GLU A 177 1.57 -10.32 12.54
C GLU A 177 1.70 -8.80 12.58
N LEU A 178 2.91 -8.26 12.32
CA LEU A 178 3.13 -6.82 12.17
C LEU A 178 2.28 -6.25 11.02
N ALA A 179 2.38 -6.86 9.84
CA ALA A 179 1.67 -6.42 8.65
C ALA A 179 0.15 -6.48 8.83
N ALA A 180 -0.37 -7.57 9.43
CA ALA A 180 -1.78 -7.73 9.72
C ALA A 180 -2.29 -6.69 10.74
N ALA A 181 -1.52 -6.43 11.81
CA ALA A 181 -1.89 -5.43 12.81
C ALA A 181 -1.98 -4.02 12.22
N VAL A 182 -1.04 -3.66 11.34
CA VAL A 182 -1.07 -2.37 10.66
C VAL A 182 -2.25 -2.32 9.70
N HIS A 183 -2.39 -3.32 8.83
CA HIS A 183 -3.46 -3.36 7.82
C HIS A 183 -4.86 -3.29 8.44
N ALA A 184 -5.09 -3.96 9.57
CA ALA A 184 -6.37 -3.92 10.29
C ALA A 184 -6.73 -2.53 10.85
N ALA A 185 -5.74 -1.66 11.08
CA ALA A 185 -5.94 -0.32 11.63
C ALA A 185 -5.99 0.78 10.54
N LEU A 186 -5.75 0.43 9.26
CA LEU A 186 -5.71 1.41 8.18
C LEU A 186 -7.12 1.83 7.74
N PRO A 187 -7.37 3.13 7.57
CA PRO A 187 -8.53 3.60 6.81
C PRO A 187 -8.51 3.04 5.38
N THR A 188 -9.69 2.83 4.79
CA THR A 188 -9.85 2.31 3.41
C THR A 188 -9.19 3.19 2.34
N ALA A 189 -8.93 4.47 2.62
CA ALA A 189 -8.26 5.40 1.72
C ALA A 189 -6.72 5.40 1.82
N THR A 190 -6.12 4.51 2.62
CA THR A 190 -4.67 4.50 2.85
C THR A 190 -3.91 3.96 1.65
N THR A 191 -2.87 4.69 1.22
CA THR A 191 -2.02 4.26 0.11
C THR A 191 -1.07 3.12 0.52
N THR A 192 -0.62 2.28 -0.43
CA THR A 192 0.41 1.26 -0.19
C THR A 192 1.69 1.86 0.38
N ASP A 193 2.14 3.01 -0.15
CA ASP A 193 3.31 3.71 0.36
C ASP A 193 3.12 4.14 1.82
N GLN A 194 1.96 4.72 2.14
CA GLN A 194 1.63 5.11 3.50
C GLN A 194 1.52 3.89 4.43
N ALA A 195 0.99 2.77 3.95
CA ALA A 195 0.90 1.52 4.70
C ALA A 195 2.29 0.92 4.98
N SER A 196 3.19 0.93 3.99
CA SER A 196 4.58 0.48 4.16
C SER A 196 5.33 1.37 5.15
N ALA A 197 5.20 2.70 5.04
CA ALA A 197 5.78 3.64 6.00
C ALA A 197 5.24 3.46 7.43
N LEU A 198 3.92 3.23 7.58
CA LEU A 198 3.29 2.93 8.87
C LEU A 198 3.81 1.62 9.45
N THR A 199 4.08 0.63 8.60
CA THR A 199 4.64 -0.65 9.03
C THR A 199 6.08 -0.50 9.55
N TRP A 200 6.90 0.31 8.87
CA TRP A 200 8.25 0.66 9.36
C TRP A 200 8.20 1.38 10.70
N TRP A 201 7.34 2.41 10.82
CA TRP A 201 7.17 3.17 12.05
C TRP A 201 6.70 2.28 13.20
N TYR A 202 5.72 1.41 12.94
CA TYR A 202 5.18 0.46 13.91
C TYR A 202 6.24 -0.54 14.41
N ALA A 203 7.07 -1.08 13.51
CA ALA A 203 8.17 -1.98 13.87
C ALA A 203 9.25 -1.28 14.73
N LEU A 204 9.61 -0.04 14.38
CA LEU A 204 10.54 0.78 15.16
C LEU A 204 10.02 1.07 16.57
N LEU A 205 8.72 1.34 16.72
CA LEU A 205 8.10 1.56 18.03
C LEU A 205 8.12 0.31 18.92
N ILE A 206 7.79 -0.87 18.37
CA ILE A 206 7.82 -2.12 19.14
C ILE A 206 9.23 -2.38 19.65
N TRP A 207 10.24 -2.24 18.77
CA TRP A 207 11.63 -2.37 19.17
C TRP A 207 11.99 -1.33 20.24
N GLY A 208 11.68 -0.06 20.01
CA GLY A 208 12.00 1.05 20.90
C GLY A 208 11.39 0.92 22.29
N ALA A 209 10.20 0.34 22.40
CA ALA A 209 9.55 0.05 23.69
C ALA A 209 10.24 -1.06 24.49
N THR A 210 10.99 -1.94 23.82
CA THR A 210 11.75 -3.04 24.44
C THR A 210 13.23 -2.75 24.63
N ALA A 211 13.77 -1.74 23.93
CA ALA A 211 15.19 -1.41 23.95
C ALA A 211 15.59 -0.76 25.30
N SER A 212 16.48 -1.43 26.03
CA SER A 212 16.99 -0.99 27.35
C SER A 212 18.46 -0.60 27.31
#